data_AF-T0Y5D2-F1
#
_entry.id   AF-T0Y5D2-F1
#
_cell.length_a   1.000
_cell.length_b   1.000
_cell.length_c   1.000
_cell.angle_alpha   90.00
_cell.angle_beta   90.00
_cell.angle_gamma   90.00
#
_symmetry.space_group_name_H-M   'P 1'
#
loop_
_entity.id
_entity.type
_entity.pdbx_description
1 polymer ?
#
loop_
_entity_poly.entity_id
_entity_poly.type
_entity_poly.pdbx_seq_one_letter_code
_entity_poly.pdbx_strand_id
1 'polypeptide(L)'
;MADLPASDFITEIRSTQRTISEQGLRESSAKMIPANSVVVSTRATIGRIAINRIPIATNQGFKNIVIENTERALPEFVALALTKLIPTMQAWATG
;
A
#
# COMPACT_ATOMS: atom_id res chain seq x y z
N MET A 1 -13.84 -3.39 27.94
CA MET A 1 -13.32 -2.52 26.86
C MET A 1 -11.81 -2.73 26.70
N ALA A 2 -11.31 -3.97 26.83
CA ALA A 2 -9.87 -4.27 26.91
C ALA A 2 -9.41 -5.34 25.89
N ASP A 3 -10.29 -5.79 24.98
CA ASP A 3 -10.02 -6.93 24.09
C ASP A 3 -9.91 -6.55 22.60
N LEU A 4 -9.85 -5.25 22.28
CA LEU A 4 -9.57 -4.84 20.91
C LEU A 4 -8.06 -4.84 20.70
N PRO A 5 -7.53 -5.62 19.73
CA PRO A 5 -6.10 -5.60 19.44
C PRO A 5 -5.67 -4.17 19.10
N ALA A 6 -4.47 -3.79 19.57
CA ALA A 6 -3.83 -2.55 19.16
C ALA A 6 -3.82 -2.52 17.63
N SER A 7 -4.51 -1.54 17.07
CA SER A 7 -4.83 -1.43 15.65
C SER A 7 -3.66 -1.81 14.75
N ASP A 8 -3.87 -2.80 13.89
CA ASP A 8 -3.08 -2.97 12.68
C ASP A 8 -3.22 -1.65 11.89
N PHE A 9 -2.23 -0.76 11.96
CA PHE A 9 -2.36 0.60 11.43
C PHE A 9 -2.30 0.60 9.89
N ILE A 10 -3.43 0.29 9.26
CA ILE A 10 -3.66 0.61 7.86
C ILE A 10 -3.69 2.13 7.75
N THR A 11 -2.70 2.71 7.06
CA THR A 11 -2.58 4.16 6.90
C THR A 11 -3.42 4.63 5.70
N GLU A 12 -4.17 5.73 5.83
CA GLU A 12 -4.75 6.40 4.67
C GLU A 12 -3.80 7.47 4.12
N ILE A 13 -3.47 7.39 2.83
CA ILE A 13 -2.63 8.39 2.15
C ILE A 13 -3.56 9.39 1.46
N ARG A 14 -3.70 10.56 2.07
CA ARG A 14 -4.48 11.70 1.52
C ARG A 14 -3.59 12.80 0.94
N SER A 15 -2.29 12.75 1.20
CA SER A 15 -1.25 13.61 0.64
C SER A 15 0.10 12.92 0.74
N THR A 16 1.08 13.35 -0.06
CA THR A 16 2.46 12.86 0.00
C THR A 16 3.43 14.02 0.17
N GLN A 17 4.48 13.84 0.99
CA GLN A 17 5.53 14.86 1.17
C GLN A 17 6.43 14.99 -0.06
N ARG A 18 6.56 13.90 -0.83
CA ARG A 18 7.35 13.85 -2.05
C ARG A 18 6.45 13.52 -3.22
N THR A 19 6.71 14.15 -4.34
CA THR A 19 6.02 13.96 -5.60
C THR A 19 7.03 13.59 -6.68
N ILE A 20 6.53 13.06 -7.79
CA ILE A 20 7.34 12.81 -8.99
C ILE A 20 6.96 13.86 -10.03
N SER A 21 7.95 14.38 -10.75
CA SER A 21 7.69 15.28 -11.89
C SER A 21 7.09 14.49 -13.05
N GLU A 22 6.39 15.18 -13.96
CA GLU A 22 5.87 14.51 -15.16
C GLU A 22 6.99 13.91 -16.02
N GLN A 23 8.12 14.60 -16.13
CA GLN A 23 9.30 14.07 -16.82
C GLN A 23 9.80 12.79 -16.14
N GLY A 24 9.94 12.80 -14.81
CA GLY A 24 10.35 11.63 -14.04
C GLY A 24 9.36 10.46 -14.17
N LEU A 25 8.07 10.75 -14.30
CA LEU A 25 7.06 9.73 -14.55
C LEU A 25 7.20 9.11 -15.95
N ARG A 26 7.48 9.93 -16.98
CA ARG A 26 7.67 9.45 -18.37
C ARG A 26 8.97 8.68 -18.57
N GLU A 27 10.04 9.11 -17.90
CA GLU A 27 11.40 8.59 -18.10
C GLU A 27 11.77 7.45 -17.12
N SER A 28 10.88 7.09 -16.19
CA SER A 28 11.10 6.00 -15.25
C SER A 28 10.08 4.88 -15.41
N SER A 29 10.27 3.79 -14.66
CA SER A 29 9.30 2.70 -14.58
C SER A 29 8.14 2.98 -13.62
N ALA A 30 8.11 4.15 -12.97
CA ALA A 30 7.02 4.52 -12.10
C ALA A 30 5.70 4.64 -12.90
N LYS A 31 4.60 4.24 -12.27
CA LYS A 31 3.26 4.37 -12.85
C LYS A 31 2.37 5.09 -11.85
N MET A 32 1.43 5.86 -12.38
CA MET A 32 0.32 6.37 -11.59
C MET A 32 -0.58 5.21 -11.17
N ILE A 33 -0.96 5.22 -9.91
CA ILE A 33 -1.82 4.25 -9.25
C ILE A 33 -3.10 5.00 -8.91
N PRO A 34 -4.28 4.48 -9.29
CA PRO A 34 -5.55 5.13 -9.00
C PRO A 34 -5.82 5.14 -7.50
N ALA A 35 -6.66 6.07 -7.04
CA ALA A 35 -7.18 6.06 -5.68
C ALA A 35 -7.86 4.72 -5.36
N ASN A 36 -7.96 4.41 -4.06
CA ASN A 36 -8.51 3.18 -3.52
C ASN A 36 -7.73 1.91 -3.91
N SER A 37 -6.41 2.04 -4.09
CA SER A 37 -5.49 0.91 -4.19
C SER A 37 -4.86 0.62 -2.83
N VAL A 38 -4.39 -0.61 -2.64
CA VAL A 38 -3.63 -1.00 -1.44
C VAL A 38 -2.14 -0.92 -1.74
N VAL A 39 -1.38 -0.26 -0.88
CA VAL A 39 0.07 -0.04 -0.99
C VAL A 39 0.75 -0.82 0.13
N VAL A 40 1.75 -1.63 -0.22
CA VAL A 40 2.51 -2.46 0.72
C VAL A 40 3.99 -2.16 0.60
N SER A 41 4.64 -1.81 1.70
CA SER A 41 6.09 -1.65 1.75
C SER A 41 6.79 -3.01 1.76
N THR A 42 7.80 -3.18 0.91
CA THR A 42 8.56 -4.43 0.75
C THR A 42 10.06 -4.27 0.98
N ARG A 43 10.50 -3.13 1.54
CA ARG A 43 11.92 -2.85 1.86
C ARG A 43 12.11 -2.40 3.31
N ALA A 44 12.40 -1.13 3.57
CA ALA A 44 12.82 -0.67 4.90
C ALA A 44 11.78 -0.87 6.02
N THR A 45 10.48 -0.95 5.68
CA THR A 45 9.38 -1.15 6.64
C THR A 45 8.42 -2.23 6.13
N ILE A 46 8.93 -3.46 5.98
CA ILE A 46 8.18 -4.57 5.39
C ILE A 46 6.87 -4.81 6.12
N GLY A 47 5.80 -4.96 5.36
CA GLY A 47 4.46 -5.22 5.88
C GLY A 47 3.72 -3.97 6.33
N ARG A 48 4.29 -2.76 6.17
CA ARG A 48 3.51 -1.53 6.32
C ARG A 48 2.49 -1.43 5.19
N ILE A 49 1.22 -1.37 5.55
CA ILE A 49 0.09 -1.34 4.61
C ILE A 49 -0.59 0.03 4.68
N ALA A 50 -0.97 0.53 3.51
CA ALA A 50 -1.71 1.77 3.36
C ALA A 50 -2.76 1.67 2.24
N ILE A 51 -3.74 2.57 2.27
CA ILE A 51 -4.71 2.77 1.20
C ILE A 51 -4.54 4.21 0.71
N ASN A 52 -4.33 4.39 -0.59
CA ASN A 52 -4.27 5.73 -1.15
C ASN A 52 -5.68 6.27 -1.45
N ARG A 53 -5.98 7.47 -0.99
CA ARG A 53 -7.26 8.17 -1.27
C ARG A 53 -7.14 9.20 -2.39
N ILE A 54 -5.94 9.40 -2.90
CA ILE A 54 -5.61 10.20 -4.07
C ILE A 54 -4.76 9.36 -5.03
N PRO A 55 -4.72 9.67 -6.34
CA PRO A 55 -3.76 9.04 -7.24
C PRO A 55 -2.32 9.31 -6.77
N ILE A 56 -1.47 8.29 -6.78
CA ILE A 56 -0.07 8.40 -6.36
C ILE A 56 0.84 7.64 -7.33
N ALA A 57 2.14 7.85 -7.24
CA ALA A 57 3.14 6.97 -7.80
C ALA A 57 4.04 6.44 -6.69
N THR A 58 4.53 5.21 -6.82
CA THR A 58 5.47 4.60 -5.88
C THR A 58 6.79 4.29 -6.54
N ASN A 59 7.86 4.25 -5.74
CA ASN A 59 9.13 3.68 -6.17
C ASN A 59 9.15 2.14 -5.97
N GLN A 60 10.27 1.51 -6.30
CA GLN A 60 10.47 0.05 -6.24
C GLN A 60 10.40 -0.58 -4.83
N GLY A 61 10.28 0.24 -3.78
CA GLY A 61 10.14 -0.22 -2.40
C GLY A 61 8.74 -0.56 -1.99
N PHE A 62 7.79 -0.40 -2.90
CA PHE A 62 6.38 -0.68 -2.67
C PHE A 62 5.86 -1.63 -3.73
N LYS A 63 4.90 -2.45 -3.33
CA LYS A 63 4.01 -3.20 -4.21
C LYS A 63 2.61 -2.68 -4.01
N ASN A 64 1.84 -2.64 -5.09
CA ASN A 64 0.51 -2.04 -5.10
C ASN A 64 -0.49 -3.05 -5.64
N ILE A 65 -1.68 -3.05 -5.05
CA ILE A 65 -2.82 -3.85 -5.49
C ILE A 65 -3.90 -2.88 -5.93
N VAL A 66 -4.16 -2.85 -7.24
CA VAL A 66 -5.24 -2.08 -7.83
C VAL A 66 -6.50 -2.93 -7.81
N ILE A 67 -7.58 -2.37 -7.28
CA ILE A 67 -8.88 -3.04 -7.22
C ILE A 67 -9.68 -2.62 -8.43
N GLU A 68 -9.86 -3.54 -9.38
CA GLU A 68 -10.55 -3.27 -10.64
C GLU A 68 -12.07 -3.12 -10.48
N ASN A 69 -12.67 -3.81 -9.50
CA ASN A 69 -14.10 -3.73 -9.21
C ASN A 69 -14.36 -3.64 -7.70
N THR A 70 -14.76 -2.44 -7.26
CA THR A 70 -15.02 -2.14 -5.85
C THR A 70 -16.32 -2.71 -5.31
N GLU A 71 -17.25 -3.15 -6.17
CA GLU A 71 -18.44 -3.90 -5.75
C GLU A 71 -18.10 -5.34 -5.35
N ARG A 72 -16.98 -5.87 -5.87
CA ARG A 72 -16.52 -7.23 -5.59
C ARG A 72 -15.47 -7.30 -4.48
N ALA A 73 -14.68 -6.24 -4.31
CA ALA A 73 -13.64 -6.18 -3.28
C ALA A 73 -13.51 -4.78 -2.71
N LEU A 74 -13.64 -4.66 -1.38
CA LEU A 74 -13.42 -3.40 -0.68
C LEU A 74 -11.92 -3.22 -0.38
N PRO A 75 -11.31 -2.07 -0.69
CA PRO A 75 -9.91 -1.77 -0.37
C PRO A 75 -9.55 -2.00 1.10
N GLU A 76 -10.45 -1.64 2.00
CA GLU A 76 -10.30 -1.80 3.45
C GLU A 76 -10.24 -3.27 3.84
N PHE A 77 -11.08 -4.10 3.22
CA PHE A 77 -11.07 -5.54 3.47
C PHE A 77 -9.81 -6.20 2.91
N VAL A 78 -9.38 -5.82 1.70
CA VAL A 78 -8.13 -6.33 1.11
C VAL A 78 -6.93 -5.92 1.96
N ALA A 79 -6.86 -4.67 2.39
CA ALA A 79 -5.80 -4.18 3.27
C ALA A 79 -5.78 -4.93 4.61
N LEU A 80 -6.96 -5.15 5.22
CA LEU A 80 -7.10 -5.93 6.44
C LEU A 80 -6.67 -7.39 6.25
N ALA A 81 -7.06 -8.04 5.16
CA ALA A 81 -6.65 -9.40 4.86
C ALA A 81 -5.12 -9.51 4.70
N LEU A 82 -4.49 -8.51 4.08
CA LEU A 82 -3.03 -8.46 3.95
C LEU A 82 -2.30 -8.30 5.28
N THR A 83 -2.90 -7.68 6.32
CA THR A 83 -2.23 -7.57 7.63
C THR A 83 -1.92 -8.94 8.22
N LYS A 84 -2.77 -9.94 7.92
CA LYS A 84 -2.57 -11.33 8.35
C LYS A 84 -1.38 -12.01 7.68
N LEU A 85 -0.92 -11.48 6.56
CA LEU A 85 0.24 -11.99 5.82
C LEU A 85 1.54 -11.26 6.17
N ILE A 86 1.53 -10.24 7.03
CA ILE A 86 2.74 -9.51 7.43
C ILE A 86 3.83 -10.44 7.98
N PRO A 87 3.55 -11.41 8.87
CA PRO A 87 4.57 -12.34 9.34
C PRO A 87 5.20 -13.15 8.20
N THR A 88 4.40 -13.56 7.22
CA THR A 88 4.88 -14.25 6.02
C THR A 88 5.76 -13.35 5.16
N MET A 89 5.36 -12.09 4.94
CA MET A 89 6.16 -11.11 4.19
C MET A 89 7.53 -10.88 4.85
N GLN A 90 7.57 -10.79 6.17
CA GLN A 90 8.81 -10.62 6.94
C GLN A 90 9.70 -11.85 6.82
N ALA A 91 9.14 -13.06 6.95
CA ALA A 91 9.87 -14.31 6.82
C ALA A 91 10.51 -14.49 5.42
N TRP A 92 9.82 -14.07 4.35
CA TRP A 92 10.36 -14.13 2.98
C TRP A 92 11.43 -13.09 2.68
N ALA A 93 11.47 -11.99 3.44
CA ALA A 93 12.42 -10.92 3.21
C ALA A 93 13.81 -11.17 3.81
N THR A 94 13.93 -12.15 4.71
CA THR A 94 15.20 -12.54 5.33
C THR A 94 15.96 -13.63 4.56
N GLY A 95 15.53 -13.94 3.34
CA GLY A 95 16.21 -14.85 2.41
C GLY A 95 17.27 -14.18 1.56
#